data_AF-A0A7Z9YZ68-F1
#
_entry.id   AF-A0A7Z9YZ68-F1
#
_cell.length_a   1.000
_cell.length_b   1.000
_cell.length_c   1.000
_cell.angle_alpha   90.00
_cell.angle_beta   90.00
_cell.angle_gamma   90.00
#
_symmetry.space_group_name_H-M   'P 1'
#
loop_
_entity.id
_entity.type
_entity.pdbx_description
1 polymer ?
#
loop_
_entity_poly.entity_id
_entity_poly.type
_entity_poly.pdbx_seq_one_letter_code
_entity_poly.pdbx_strand_id
1 'polypeptide(L)'
;MENRSARIFQSFSLRQWQFPLIIAILLSVLYLHYFENRAFVELDINVSQRTWLSFFWAKDGQEYSKWREVRIRVAPAQQKYQFYVTDLRKVERLRIDTHDYRGEAVLNKLRINQKGFQPLAFRTKKDFDLLKPINHIESTTTEGDELKILSTGNDPQLELLLNLHAGSDGSRMVVAPIAAIFVIVFLFFFFTEKYRNEKAFVPLFFAGALVLVLIMACITRKNVHPDEYVHLNAATYYKTHSLPPAVDDPSISHTYSIYGVSRLNSYEVSYFFNGKLANLLSSLKMPDILRLRVFNILLFGFLMFNVLRSRKVGIMAMPLLISPQLWYVFSYCNSDAFSLFVSFLVAFQVALPDSLLNQYLSGKNGRTNWLVVFILGFLGALFLLMKKNYLFFVLFVLGYLLWRIIFLVEKERRKEWLKRGVAIALVGLSLAGMRIGTDYAVNGMERSEKIAQIQEKLAKPAFKPSTPLEHKHSFLYRRARGDSLQKIIVVDRWFEKTYRSAFGMYGYFTAIASESYYQVVRPVAIALFVLLAAAILFRGGISGNLLFVLFLGCSGALIFASLYHSWTEDFQTQGRYLFPVIPMISIVLYHTRHLMQDAVFKLLVTSMFLLSVYSFIFVGLYQLPKI
;
A
#
# COMPACT_ATOMS: atom_id res chain seq x y z
N MET A 1 11.13 27.96 -39.04
CA MET A 1 10.95 26.49 -39.15
C MET A 1 10.65 25.84 -37.79
N GLU A 2 9.81 26.47 -36.97
CA GLU A 2 9.71 26.15 -35.53
C GLU A 2 8.33 25.60 -35.11
N ASN A 3 7.48 25.21 -36.08
CA ASN A 3 6.06 24.95 -35.82
C ASN A 3 5.50 23.62 -36.38
N ARG A 4 6.37 22.68 -36.81
CA ARG A 4 5.94 21.36 -37.30
C ARG A 4 6.20 20.19 -36.33
N SER A 5 7.20 20.28 -35.47
CA SER A 5 7.52 19.21 -34.49
C SER A 5 6.58 19.17 -33.28
N ALA A 6 5.88 20.27 -32.96
CA ALA A 6 4.92 20.33 -31.85
C ALA A 6 3.53 19.71 -32.17
N ARG A 7 3.22 19.44 -33.45
CA ARG A 7 1.91 18.88 -33.86
C ARG A 7 1.84 17.36 -33.86
N ILE A 8 2.97 16.66 -33.88
CA ILE A 8 2.97 15.18 -34.00
C ILE A 8 2.57 14.48 -32.68
N PHE A 9 2.67 15.16 -31.53
CA PHE A 9 2.28 14.60 -30.23
C PHE A 9 0.93 15.10 -29.68
N GLN A 10 0.17 15.89 -30.45
CA GLN A 10 -1.07 16.53 -29.98
C GLN A 10 -2.37 15.75 -30.24
N SER A 11 -2.34 14.59 -30.90
CA SER A 11 -3.58 13.93 -31.37
C SER A 11 -3.96 12.61 -30.70
N PHE A 12 -3.39 12.23 -29.56
CA PHE A 12 -3.91 11.11 -28.77
C PHE A 12 -5.09 11.56 -27.89
N SER A 13 -6.24 11.74 -28.53
CA SER A 13 -7.51 11.98 -27.84
C SER A 13 -8.03 10.66 -27.26
N LEU A 14 -8.36 10.63 -25.97
CA LEU A 14 -9.00 9.48 -25.29
C LEU A 14 -10.36 9.07 -25.89
N ARG A 15 -10.90 9.85 -26.85
CA ARG A 15 -12.09 9.52 -27.62
C ARG A 15 -11.83 8.55 -28.77
N GLN A 16 -10.60 8.43 -29.26
CA GLN A 16 -10.30 7.60 -30.43
C GLN A 16 -10.20 6.13 -30.01
N TRP A 17 -10.82 5.25 -30.81
CA TRP A 17 -10.79 3.78 -30.67
C TRP A 17 -9.38 3.20 -30.53
N GLN A 18 -8.36 3.95 -30.94
CA GLN A 18 -6.94 3.62 -30.81
C GLN A 18 -6.51 3.45 -29.34
N PHE A 19 -7.05 4.25 -28.40
CA PHE A 19 -6.68 4.13 -26.99
C PHE A 19 -7.21 2.83 -26.32
N PRO A 20 -8.51 2.47 -26.39
CA PRO A 20 -8.97 1.16 -25.92
C PRO A 20 -8.29 0.01 -26.65
N LEU A 21 -7.95 0.17 -27.93
CA LEU A 21 -7.18 -0.84 -28.67
C LEU A 21 -5.79 -1.04 -28.06
N ILE A 22 -5.04 0.04 -27.80
CA ILE A 22 -3.71 -0.05 -27.17
C ILE A 22 -3.82 -0.68 -25.78
N ILE A 23 -4.82 -0.29 -24.97
CA ILE A 23 -5.04 -0.87 -23.66
C ILE A 23 -5.41 -2.36 -23.75
N ALA A 24 -6.27 -2.74 -24.70
CA ALA A 24 -6.63 -4.14 -24.93
C ALA A 24 -5.44 -4.97 -25.38
N ILE A 25 -4.61 -4.45 -26.29
CA ILE A 25 -3.35 -5.10 -26.72
C ILE A 25 -2.41 -5.23 -25.52
N LEU A 26 -2.19 -4.16 -24.76
CA LEU A 26 -1.32 -4.17 -23.60
C LEU A 26 -1.79 -5.20 -22.56
N LEU A 27 -3.06 -5.19 -22.19
CA LEU A 27 -3.64 -6.16 -21.26
C LEU A 27 -3.58 -7.59 -21.79
N SER A 28 -3.73 -7.79 -23.10
CA SER A 28 -3.61 -9.11 -23.73
C SER A 28 -2.17 -9.61 -23.74
N VAL A 29 -1.20 -8.75 -24.03
CA VAL A 29 0.24 -9.08 -23.93
C VAL A 29 0.61 -9.41 -22.50
N LEU A 30 0.14 -8.61 -21.53
CA LEU A 30 0.33 -8.88 -20.11
C LEU A 30 -0.33 -10.21 -19.71
N TYR A 31 -1.57 -10.47 -20.15
CA TYR A 31 -2.26 -11.74 -19.89
C TYR A 31 -1.46 -12.93 -20.43
N LEU A 32 -1.04 -12.86 -21.69
CA LEU A 32 -0.25 -13.91 -22.32
C LEU A 32 1.08 -14.12 -21.59
N HIS A 33 1.78 -13.04 -21.24
CA HIS A 33 3.08 -13.12 -20.59
C HIS A 33 3.00 -13.67 -19.15
N TYR A 34 1.95 -13.33 -18.40
CA TYR A 34 1.84 -13.67 -16.98
C TYR A 34 1.06 -14.93 -16.67
N PHE A 35 0.07 -15.29 -17.50
CA PHE A 35 -0.85 -16.38 -17.23
C PHE A 35 -0.73 -17.50 -18.25
N GLU A 36 -0.83 -17.18 -19.53
CA GLU A 36 -0.86 -18.20 -20.57
C GLU A 36 0.50 -18.89 -20.76
N ASN A 37 1.56 -18.08 -20.77
CA ASN A 37 2.90 -18.56 -21.09
C ASN A 37 3.66 -19.08 -19.86
N ARG A 38 3.04 -19.20 -18.70
CA ARG A 38 3.71 -19.66 -17.47
C ARG A 38 3.07 -20.91 -16.93
N ALA A 39 3.87 -21.83 -16.44
CA ALA A 39 3.38 -22.97 -15.70
C ALA A 39 2.82 -22.54 -14.34
N PHE A 40 1.65 -23.06 -14.02
CA PHE A 40 1.02 -23.00 -12.72
C PHE A 40 1.40 -24.21 -11.89
N VAL A 41 1.81 -23.99 -10.65
CA VAL A 41 2.21 -25.04 -9.70
C VAL A 41 1.21 -25.10 -8.57
N GLU A 42 0.65 -26.29 -8.34
CA GLU A 42 -0.02 -26.67 -7.10
C GLU A 42 0.94 -27.49 -6.26
N LEU A 43 1.19 -27.05 -5.04
CA LEU A 43 2.13 -27.66 -4.12
C LEU A 43 1.44 -27.95 -2.79
N ASP A 44 1.57 -29.16 -2.29
CA ASP A 44 1.20 -29.57 -0.94
C ASP A 44 2.46 -30.08 -0.24
N ILE A 45 2.96 -29.33 0.74
CA ILE A 45 4.22 -29.60 1.43
C ILE A 45 4.10 -29.35 2.93
N ASN A 46 4.62 -30.28 3.72
CA ASN A 46 4.79 -30.17 5.16
C ASN A 46 6.25 -29.85 5.48
N VAL A 47 6.45 -28.79 6.27
CA VAL A 47 7.77 -28.36 6.76
C VAL A 47 7.72 -28.20 8.28
N SER A 48 8.82 -28.48 8.97
CA SER A 48 8.91 -28.39 10.43
C SER A 48 9.04 -26.95 10.94
N GLN A 49 9.60 -26.06 10.11
CA GLN A 49 9.76 -24.65 10.41
C GLN A 49 9.55 -23.77 9.18
N ARG A 50 9.43 -22.45 9.40
CA ARG A 50 9.29 -21.49 8.30
C ARG A 50 10.57 -21.47 7.48
N THR A 51 10.43 -21.76 6.19
CA THR A 51 11.53 -21.87 5.24
C THR A 51 11.17 -21.22 3.92
N TRP A 52 12.17 -21.01 3.08
CA TRP A 52 11.93 -20.77 1.67
C TRP A 52 11.95 -22.07 0.88
N LEU A 53 11.06 -22.14 -0.10
CA LEU A 53 11.10 -23.13 -1.16
C LEU A 53 11.35 -22.39 -2.48
N SER A 54 12.24 -22.93 -3.30
CA SER A 54 12.63 -22.30 -4.57
C SER A 54 12.45 -23.25 -5.75
N PHE A 55 12.01 -22.71 -6.88
CA PHE A 55 12.01 -23.37 -8.18
C PHE A 55 12.95 -22.61 -9.10
N PHE A 56 14.04 -23.25 -9.49
CA PHE A 56 14.98 -22.77 -10.49
C PHE A 56 14.73 -23.43 -11.83
N TRP A 57 15.12 -22.75 -12.90
CA TRP A 57 15.01 -23.29 -14.25
C TRP A 57 16.24 -23.00 -15.10
N ALA A 58 16.57 -23.95 -15.98
CA ALA A 58 17.68 -23.86 -16.91
C ALA A 58 17.38 -24.59 -18.24
N LYS A 59 18.07 -24.17 -19.30
CA LYS A 59 18.20 -24.95 -20.54
C LYS A 59 19.24 -26.06 -20.37
N ASP A 60 19.32 -27.00 -21.31
CA ASP A 60 20.43 -27.94 -21.32
C ASP A 60 21.78 -27.21 -21.44
N GLY A 61 22.79 -27.74 -20.74
CA GLY A 61 24.12 -27.12 -20.59
C GLY A 61 24.19 -25.78 -19.84
N GLN A 62 23.07 -25.17 -19.44
CA GLN A 62 23.04 -23.87 -18.73
C GLN A 62 23.03 -24.04 -17.20
N GLU A 63 23.82 -23.25 -16.46
CA GLU A 63 23.77 -23.27 -14.99
C GLU A 63 22.48 -22.65 -14.41
N TYR A 64 22.06 -23.12 -13.24
CA TYR A 64 20.99 -22.49 -12.46
C TYR A 64 21.43 -21.11 -11.96
N SER A 65 20.50 -20.16 -11.90
CA SER A 65 20.80 -18.77 -11.51
C SER A 65 19.66 -18.18 -10.70
N LYS A 66 19.99 -17.31 -9.74
CA LYS A 66 19.02 -16.53 -8.95
C LYS A 66 18.13 -15.61 -9.80
N TRP A 67 18.52 -15.32 -11.04
CA TRP A 67 17.69 -14.58 -12.00
C TRP A 67 16.60 -15.44 -12.65
N ARG A 68 16.72 -16.77 -12.54
CA ARG A 68 15.81 -17.79 -13.09
C ARG A 68 15.25 -18.64 -11.94
N GLU A 69 14.63 -17.95 -10.99
CA GLU A 69 14.09 -18.53 -9.77
C GLU A 69 12.70 -17.95 -9.47
N VAL A 70 11.80 -18.78 -8.95
CA VAL A 70 10.66 -18.33 -8.17
C VAL A 70 10.80 -18.88 -6.76
N ARG A 71 10.65 -18.00 -5.79
CA ARG A 71 10.84 -18.32 -4.37
C ARG A 71 9.54 -18.04 -3.62
N ILE A 72 9.05 -19.04 -2.90
CA ILE A 72 7.87 -18.93 -2.07
C ILE A 72 8.22 -19.23 -0.62
N ARG A 73 7.52 -18.56 0.29
CA ARG A 73 7.71 -18.79 1.72
C ARG A 73 6.72 -19.86 2.17
N VAL A 74 7.24 -20.95 2.71
CA VAL A 74 6.43 -22.05 3.23
C VAL A 74 6.54 -22.10 4.76
N ALA A 75 5.47 -22.50 5.42
CA ALA A 75 5.34 -22.47 6.88
C ALA A 75 4.57 -23.69 7.39
N PRO A 76 4.85 -24.19 8.60
CA PRO A 76 4.17 -25.37 9.15
C PRO A 76 2.64 -25.24 9.24
N ALA A 77 2.14 -24.02 9.42
CA ALA A 77 0.71 -23.74 9.55
C ALA A 77 -0.06 -23.74 8.22
N GLN A 78 0.62 -23.85 7.08
CA GLN A 78 0.02 -23.84 5.75
C GLN A 78 0.68 -24.93 4.89
N GLN A 79 -0.12 -25.85 4.39
CA GLN A 79 0.40 -26.98 3.62
C GLN A 79 0.27 -26.76 2.10
N LYS A 80 -0.77 -26.00 1.69
CA LYS A 80 -1.12 -25.81 0.28
C LYS A 80 -0.65 -24.46 -0.25
N TYR A 81 0.03 -24.50 -1.40
CA TYR A 81 0.59 -23.34 -2.08
C TYR A 81 0.25 -23.41 -3.57
N GLN A 82 0.03 -22.23 -4.16
CA GLN A 82 -0.26 -22.05 -5.57
C GLN A 82 0.50 -20.85 -6.10
N PHE A 83 1.25 -21.03 -7.18
CA PHE A 83 2.06 -19.97 -7.77
C PHE A 83 2.38 -20.27 -9.24
N TYR A 84 2.87 -19.27 -9.96
CA TYR A 84 3.35 -19.42 -11.33
C TYR A 84 4.88 -19.48 -11.36
N VAL A 85 5.42 -20.33 -12.22
CA VAL A 85 6.87 -20.45 -12.47
C VAL A 85 7.17 -19.77 -13.81
N THR A 86 7.90 -20.44 -14.69
CA THR A 86 8.39 -19.98 -15.97
C THR A 86 7.60 -20.59 -17.12
N ASP A 87 7.94 -20.20 -18.34
CA ASP A 87 7.49 -20.87 -19.56
C ASP A 87 8.27 -22.18 -19.75
N LEU A 88 7.63 -23.31 -19.51
CA LEU A 88 8.25 -24.63 -19.65
C LEU A 88 8.66 -24.94 -21.09
N ARG A 89 8.12 -24.23 -22.10
CA ARG A 89 8.56 -24.38 -23.50
C ARG A 89 9.99 -23.93 -23.74
N LYS A 90 10.55 -23.14 -22.82
CA LYS A 90 11.88 -22.51 -22.96
C LYS A 90 12.90 -23.10 -21.99
N VAL A 91 12.54 -24.18 -21.32
CA VAL A 91 13.25 -24.76 -20.19
C VAL A 91 13.25 -26.27 -20.36
N GLU A 92 14.38 -26.90 -20.03
CA GLU A 92 14.53 -28.35 -20.14
C GLU A 92 14.78 -28.99 -18.78
N ARG A 93 15.20 -28.19 -17.79
CA ARG A 93 15.49 -28.67 -16.44
C ARG A 93 14.92 -27.72 -15.39
N LEU A 94 14.25 -28.31 -14.40
CA LEU A 94 13.80 -27.62 -13.19
C LEU A 94 14.59 -28.13 -12.00
N ARG A 95 14.99 -27.23 -11.11
CA ARG A 95 15.52 -27.57 -9.80
C ARG A 95 14.60 -27.06 -8.71
N ILE A 96 14.27 -27.92 -7.76
CA ILE A 96 13.34 -27.66 -6.67
C ILE A 96 14.12 -27.73 -5.36
N ASP A 97 14.30 -26.59 -4.72
CA ASP A 97 14.97 -26.47 -3.42
C ASP A 97 13.87 -26.48 -2.37
N THR A 98 13.74 -27.57 -1.62
CA THR A 98 12.51 -27.88 -0.88
C THR A 98 12.39 -27.11 0.44
N HIS A 99 13.51 -26.91 1.13
CA HIS A 99 13.59 -26.18 2.41
C HIS A 99 15.03 -25.64 2.63
N ASP A 100 15.26 -24.81 3.66
CA ASP A 100 16.51 -24.08 3.92
C ASP A 100 17.13 -24.42 5.30
N TYR A 101 16.90 -25.66 5.76
CA TYR A 101 17.40 -26.15 7.04
C TYR A 101 17.75 -27.64 6.99
N ARG A 102 18.58 -28.10 7.92
CA ARG A 102 18.82 -29.53 8.14
C ARG A 102 17.62 -30.17 8.83
N GLY A 103 17.03 -31.18 8.22
CA GLY A 103 15.84 -31.84 8.73
C GLY A 103 14.97 -32.41 7.62
N GLU A 104 13.69 -32.57 7.91
CA GLU A 104 12.74 -33.20 7.00
C GLU A 104 11.75 -32.20 6.40
N ALA A 105 11.41 -32.42 5.13
CA ALA A 105 10.22 -31.89 4.48
C ALA A 105 9.46 -33.02 3.78
N VAL A 106 8.14 -32.99 3.84
CA VAL A 106 7.28 -34.02 3.23
C VAL A 106 6.46 -33.38 2.12
N LEU A 107 6.66 -33.86 0.89
CA LEU A 107 5.96 -33.42 -0.30
C LEU A 107 4.79 -34.37 -0.57
N ASN A 108 3.56 -33.89 -0.32
CA ASN A 108 2.34 -34.68 -0.48
C ASN A 108 1.78 -34.59 -1.91
N LYS A 109 1.99 -33.44 -2.55
CA LYS A 109 1.51 -33.22 -3.93
C LYS A 109 2.37 -32.18 -4.61
N LEU A 110 2.81 -32.49 -5.82
CA LEU A 110 3.32 -31.51 -6.75
C LEU A 110 2.58 -31.67 -8.08
N ARG A 111 1.99 -30.59 -8.58
CA ARG A 111 1.39 -30.57 -9.91
C ARG A 111 1.85 -29.33 -10.65
N ILE A 112 2.51 -29.52 -11.78
CA ILE A 112 2.96 -28.46 -12.67
C ILE A 112 2.11 -28.52 -13.93
N ASN A 113 1.33 -27.47 -14.18
CA ASN A 113 0.41 -27.39 -15.30
C ASN A 113 0.75 -26.20 -16.18
N GLN A 114 0.95 -26.44 -17.47
CA GLN A 114 1.03 -25.38 -18.47
C GLN A 114 0.07 -25.70 -19.61
N LYS A 115 -0.72 -24.70 -20.01
CA LYS A 115 -1.67 -24.87 -21.12
C LYS A 115 -0.94 -25.31 -22.39
N GLY A 116 -1.57 -26.22 -23.12
CA GLY A 116 -1.00 -26.87 -24.29
C GLY A 116 -0.17 -28.13 -23.99
N PHE A 117 0.06 -28.47 -22.72
CA PHE A 117 0.78 -29.67 -22.30
C PHE A 117 -0.04 -30.52 -21.34
N GLN A 118 0.28 -31.81 -21.26
CA GLN A 118 -0.24 -32.65 -20.18
C GLN A 118 0.34 -32.19 -18.84
N PRO A 119 -0.47 -32.09 -17.77
CA PRO A 119 0.03 -31.70 -16.46
C PRO A 119 1.03 -32.73 -15.92
N LEU A 120 2.18 -32.26 -15.43
CA LEU A 120 3.11 -33.08 -14.66
C LEU A 120 2.54 -33.23 -13.25
N ALA A 121 2.05 -34.41 -12.89
CA ALA A 121 1.48 -34.67 -11.58
C ALA A 121 2.31 -35.72 -10.84
N PHE A 122 2.82 -35.33 -9.68
CA PHE A 122 3.61 -36.18 -8.80
C PHE A 122 2.73 -36.60 -7.63
N ARG A 123 2.33 -37.87 -7.63
CA ARG A 123 1.48 -38.47 -6.57
C ARG A 123 1.93 -39.86 -6.17
N THR A 124 2.42 -40.64 -7.13
CA THR A 124 2.85 -42.01 -6.89
C THR A 124 4.37 -42.07 -6.78
N LYS A 125 4.88 -43.16 -6.20
CA LYS A 125 6.32 -43.46 -6.15
C LYS A 125 7.01 -43.32 -7.51
N LYS A 126 6.40 -43.86 -8.58
CA LYS A 126 6.95 -43.77 -9.94
C LYS A 126 7.06 -42.33 -10.43
N ASP A 127 6.14 -41.46 -10.03
CA ASP A 127 6.21 -40.05 -10.42
C ASP A 127 7.34 -39.34 -9.67
N PHE A 128 7.48 -39.61 -8.37
CA PHE A 128 8.53 -39.04 -7.54
C PHE A 128 9.94 -39.53 -7.92
N ASP A 129 10.08 -40.73 -8.50
CA ASP A 129 11.35 -41.23 -9.03
C ASP A 129 11.93 -40.34 -10.16
N LEU A 130 11.09 -39.49 -10.78
CA LEU A 130 11.55 -38.49 -11.76
C LEU A 130 12.27 -37.30 -11.12
N LEU A 131 12.11 -37.08 -9.81
CA LEU A 131 12.79 -36.04 -9.04
C LEU A 131 14.11 -36.59 -8.50
N LYS A 132 15.22 -36.28 -9.17
CA LYS A 132 16.54 -36.80 -8.81
C LYS A 132 17.19 -35.93 -7.74
N PRO A 133 17.62 -36.47 -6.59
CA PRO A 133 18.39 -35.71 -5.61
C PRO A 133 19.77 -35.35 -6.17
N ILE A 134 20.17 -34.09 -6.05
CA ILE A 134 21.45 -33.60 -6.58
C ILE A 134 22.35 -32.93 -5.53
N ASN A 135 21.80 -32.35 -4.46
CA ASN A 135 22.61 -31.70 -3.41
C ASN A 135 21.91 -31.71 -2.05
N HIS A 136 22.70 -31.83 -0.96
CA HIS A 136 22.28 -31.81 0.45
C HIS A 136 21.07 -32.69 0.84
N ILE A 137 20.78 -33.74 0.07
CA ILE A 137 19.74 -34.71 0.39
C ILE A 137 20.43 -36.00 0.85
N GLU A 138 20.13 -36.42 2.08
CA GLU A 138 20.62 -37.67 2.67
C GLU A 138 19.90 -38.86 2.06
N SER A 139 18.57 -38.77 2.04
CA SER A 139 17.69 -39.81 1.54
C SER A 139 16.37 -39.19 1.07
N THR A 140 15.77 -39.88 0.10
CA THR A 140 14.38 -39.66 -0.29
C THR A 140 13.64 -40.97 -0.11
N THR A 141 12.58 -40.96 0.69
CA THR A 141 11.78 -42.16 0.96
C THR A 141 10.35 -41.86 0.55
N THR A 142 9.77 -42.71 -0.28
CA THR A 142 8.36 -42.62 -0.63
C THR A 142 7.55 -43.56 0.27
N GLU A 143 6.68 -42.99 1.10
CA GLU A 143 5.72 -43.71 1.93
C GLU A 143 4.31 -43.42 1.41
N GLY A 144 3.68 -44.40 0.75
CA GLY A 144 2.38 -44.20 0.11
C GLY A 144 2.45 -43.16 -1.02
N ASP A 145 1.67 -42.09 -0.87
CA ASP A 145 1.59 -40.95 -1.81
C ASP A 145 2.46 -39.75 -1.38
N GLU A 146 3.33 -39.92 -0.38
CA GLU A 146 4.17 -38.86 0.18
C GLU A 146 5.65 -39.09 -0.11
N LEU A 147 6.34 -38.04 -0.55
CA LEU A 147 7.81 -38.03 -0.70
C LEU A 147 8.44 -37.33 0.52
N LYS A 148 9.09 -38.10 1.38
CA LYS A 148 9.89 -37.58 2.49
C LYS A 148 11.31 -37.26 2.00
N ILE A 149 11.74 -36.03 2.23
CA ILE A 149 13.07 -35.52 1.86
C ILE A 149 13.82 -35.20 3.15
N LEU A 150 14.86 -35.98 3.44
CA LEU A 150 15.75 -35.74 4.57
C LEU A 150 17.00 -34.98 4.10
N SER A 151 17.19 -33.78 4.61
CA SER A 151 18.30 -32.89 4.24
C SER A 151 19.48 -32.99 5.21
N THR A 152 20.70 -33.12 4.67
CA THR A 152 21.96 -33.03 5.45
C THR A 152 22.42 -31.59 5.68
N GLY A 153 21.89 -30.63 4.93
CA GLY A 153 22.32 -29.23 4.93
C GLY A 153 21.16 -28.23 4.81
N ASN A 154 21.46 -27.01 4.38
CA ASN A 154 20.46 -25.93 4.27
C ASN A 154 20.04 -25.66 2.82
N ASP A 155 20.31 -26.59 1.90
CA ASP A 155 20.02 -26.43 0.46
C ASP A 155 19.72 -27.78 -0.25
N PRO A 156 18.72 -28.56 0.22
CA PRO A 156 18.27 -29.81 -0.41
C PRO A 156 17.65 -29.55 -1.78
N GLN A 157 18.32 -30.04 -2.83
CA GLN A 157 17.98 -29.80 -4.23
C GLN A 157 17.52 -31.09 -4.92
N LEU A 158 16.34 -31.03 -5.54
CA LEU A 158 15.81 -32.04 -6.45
C LEU A 158 15.85 -31.51 -7.89
N GLU A 159 16.28 -32.31 -8.86
CA GLU A 159 16.26 -31.98 -10.28
C GLU A 159 15.18 -32.78 -11.03
N LEU A 160 14.45 -32.11 -11.89
CA LEU A 160 13.46 -32.67 -12.80
C LEU A 160 13.86 -32.34 -14.24
N LEU A 161 14.12 -33.38 -15.03
CA LEU A 161 14.24 -33.25 -16.48
C LEU A 161 12.83 -33.16 -17.09
N LEU A 162 12.56 -32.07 -17.80
CA LEU A 162 11.24 -31.83 -18.37
C LEU A 162 11.05 -32.63 -19.65
N ASN A 163 10.09 -33.55 -19.64
CA ASN A 163 9.59 -34.20 -20.84
C ASN A 163 8.13 -33.83 -21.07
N LEU A 164 7.91 -32.72 -21.79
CA LEU A 164 6.59 -32.15 -22.01
C LEU A 164 5.87 -32.86 -23.17
N HIS A 165 4.71 -33.43 -22.87
CA HIS A 165 3.86 -34.06 -23.87
C HIS A 165 2.74 -33.11 -24.27
N ALA A 166 2.49 -32.96 -25.58
CA ALA A 166 1.44 -32.09 -26.08
C ALA A 166 0.05 -32.52 -25.54
N GLY A 167 -0.70 -31.56 -25.00
CA GLY A 167 -2.08 -31.74 -24.56
C GLY A 167 -3.07 -31.42 -25.67
N SER A 168 -4.31 -31.91 -25.55
CA SER A 168 -5.35 -31.78 -26.58
C SER A 168 -5.93 -30.36 -26.78
N ASP A 169 -5.68 -29.41 -25.86
CA ASP A 169 -6.51 -28.19 -25.75
C ASP A 169 -5.80 -26.87 -26.18
N GLY A 170 -4.73 -26.95 -26.98
CA GLY A 170 -3.72 -25.87 -27.03
C GLY A 170 -4.05 -24.53 -27.71
N SER A 171 -5.00 -24.42 -28.65
CA SER A 171 -5.09 -23.19 -29.49
C SER A 171 -6.41 -22.42 -29.41
N ARG A 172 -7.56 -23.10 -29.22
CA ARG A 172 -8.88 -22.45 -29.21
C ARG A 172 -9.21 -21.75 -27.88
N MET A 173 -8.53 -22.11 -26.78
CA MET A 173 -8.77 -21.55 -25.44
C MET A 173 -8.06 -20.23 -25.14
N VAL A 174 -7.07 -19.80 -25.93
CA VAL A 174 -6.35 -18.51 -25.70
C VAL A 174 -7.10 -17.33 -26.30
N VAL A 175 -7.80 -17.59 -27.41
CA VAL A 175 -8.57 -16.57 -28.13
C VAL A 175 -9.74 -16.07 -27.29
N ALA A 176 -10.41 -16.92 -26.53
CA ALA A 176 -11.59 -16.54 -25.74
C ALA A 176 -11.25 -15.53 -24.61
N PRO A 177 -10.23 -15.73 -23.75
CA PRO A 177 -9.78 -14.73 -22.78
C PRO A 177 -9.28 -13.44 -23.42
N ILE A 178 -8.55 -13.51 -24.53
CA ILE A 178 -8.11 -12.31 -25.27
C ILE A 178 -9.32 -11.56 -25.81
N ALA A 179 -10.25 -12.25 -26.47
CA ALA A 179 -11.49 -11.66 -26.96
C ALA A 179 -12.31 -11.09 -25.80
N ALA A 180 -12.37 -11.76 -24.65
CA ALA A 180 -13.02 -11.24 -23.45
C ALA A 180 -12.34 -9.98 -22.91
N ILE A 181 -11.00 -9.91 -22.90
CA ILE A 181 -10.26 -8.68 -22.55
C ILE A 181 -10.64 -7.55 -23.51
N PHE A 182 -10.64 -7.82 -24.82
CA PHE A 182 -11.07 -6.85 -25.82
C PHE A 182 -12.51 -6.42 -25.60
N VAL A 183 -13.45 -7.35 -25.44
CA VAL A 183 -14.87 -7.05 -25.19
C VAL A 183 -15.05 -6.26 -23.91
N ILE A 184 -14.42 -6.64 -22.80
CA ILE A 184 -14.50 -5.93 -21.52
C ILE A 184 -13.92 -4.52 -21.65
N VAL A 185 -12.76 -4.37 -22.27
CA VAL A 185 -12.16 -3.06 -22.53
C VAL A 185 -13.09 -2.24 -23.41
N PHE A 186 -13.53 -2.75 -24.56
CA PHE A 186 -14.39 -2.01 -25.47
C PHE A 186 -15.76 -1.70 -24.88
N LEU A 187 -16.39 -2.59 -24.10
CA LEU A 187 -17.63 -2.34 -23.36
C LEU A 187 -17.41 -1.30 -22.26
N PHE A 188 -16.34 -1.42 -21.47
CA PHE A 188 -15.98 -0.42 -20.47
C PHE A 188 -15.81 0.95 -21.12
N PHE A 189 -15.08 1.02 -22.23
CA PHE A 189 -14.93 2.27 -22.98
C PHE A 189 -16.28 2.74 -23.53
N PHE A 190 -17.04 1.90 -24.23
CA PHE A 190 -18.36 2.22 -24.75
C PHE A 190 -19.30 2.82 -23.69
N PHE A 191 -19.50 2.12 -22.56
CA PHE A 191 -20.36 2.60 -21.47
C PHE A 191 -19.81 3.82 -20.73
N THR A 192 -18.51 4.08 -20.83
CA THR A 192 -17.88 5.24 -20.17
C THR A 192 -17.65 6.40 -21.12
N GLU A 193 -18.14 6.35 -22.38
CA GLU A 193 -17.95 7.40 -23.39
C GLU A 193 -18.26 8.82 -22.89
N LYS A 194 -19.38 8.98 -22.19
CA LYS A 194 -19.79 10.24 -21.57
C LYS A 194 -18.79 10.78 -20.54
N TYR A 195 -18.01 9.89 -19.92
CA TYR A 195 -16.98 10.15 -18.91
C TYR A 195 -15.55 10.09 -19.46
N ARG A 196 -15.36 9.75 -20.74
CA ARG A 196 -14.05 9.66 -21.44
C ARG A 196 -13.59 10.93 -22.10
N ASN A 197 -14.35 12.02 -22.00
CA ASN A 197 -13.77 13.35 -22.21
C ASN A 197 -12.49 13.45 -21.39
N GLU A 198 -11.44 14.07 -21.95
CA GLU A 198 -10.04 14.08 -21.45
C GLU A 198 -9.83 14.49 -19.98
N LYS A 199 -10.91 14.84 -19.29
CA LYS A 199 -11.02 15.46 -17.98
C LYS A 199 -11.92 14.66 -17.00
N ALA A 200 -12.43 13.47 -17.36
CA ALA A 200 -13.45 12.75 -16.56
C ALA A 200 -13.15 11.26 -16.24
N PHE A 201 -11.96 10.74 -16.58
CA PHE A 201 -11.56 9.37 -16.20
C PHE A 201 -11.25 9.21 -14.70
N VAL A 202 -10.83 10.28 -14.03
CA VAL A 202 -10.46 10.25 -12.61
C VAL A 202 -11.64 9.84 -11.70
N PRO A 203 -12.84 10.47 -11.80
CA PRO A 203 -14.01 10.01 -11.07
C PRO A 203 -14.34 8.52 -11.24
N LEU A 204 -14.18 7.98 -12.45
CA LEU A 204 -14.43 6.58 -12.75
C LEU A 204 -13.45 5.64 -12.04
N PHE A 205 -12.16 6.01 -12.00
CA PHE A 205 -11.15 5.27 -11.26
C PHE A 205 -11.40 5.30 -9.75
N PHE A 206 -11.85 6.44 -9.21
CA PHE A 206 -12.29 6.54 -7.83
C PHE A 206 -13.51 5.67 -7.53
N ALA A 207 -14.49 5.61 -8.45
CA ALA A 207 -15.65 4.73 -8.30
C ALA A 207 -15.23 3.25 -8.27
N GLY A 208 -14.35 2.83 -9.19
CA GLY A 208 -13.80 1.47 -9.18
C GLY A 208 -13.04 1.15 -7.90
N ALA A 209 -12.18 2.06 -7.43
CA ALA A 209 -11.47 1.91 -6.17
C ALA A 209 -12.43 1.84 -4.97
N LEU A 210 -13.49 2.65 -4.92
CA LEU A 210 -14.48 2.62 -3.85
C LEU A 210 -15.23 1.28 -3.79
N VAL A 211 -15.60 0.72 -4.94
CA VAL A 211 -16.22 -0.62 -5.02
C VAL A 211 -15.26 -1.67 -4.46
N LEU A 212 -13.98 -1.64 -4.83
CA LEU A 212 -12.98 -2.57 -4.30
C LEU A 212 -12.78 -2.42 -2.78
N VAL A 213 -12.73 -1.18 -2.28
CA VAL A 213 -12.66 -0.87 -0.85
C VAL A 213 -13.86 -1.45 -0.10
N LEU A 214 -15.06 -1.28 -0.64
CA LEU A 214 -16.30 -1.80 -0.06
C LEU A 214 -16.32 -3.34 -0.06
N ILE A 215 -15.97 -3.98 -1.18
CA ILE A 215 -15.91 -5.45 -1.27
C ILE A 215 -14.94 -6.01 -0.23
N MET A 216 -13.72 -5.46 -0.16
CA MET A 216 -12.71 -5.89 0.81
C MET A 216 -13.22 -5.74 2.25
N ALA A 217 -13.82 -4.60 2.58
CA ALA A 217 -14.34 -4.34 3.91
C ALA A 217 -15.43 -5.32 4.33
N CYS A 218 -16.27 -5.75 3.38
CA CYS A 218 -17.40 -6.64 3.63
C CYS A 218 -17.00 -8.11 3.76
N ILE A 219 -16.05 -8.60 2.96
CA ILE A 219 -15.80 -10.05 2.84
C ILE A 219 -14.64 -10.55 3.69
N THR A 220 -13.71 -9.70 4.11
CA THR A 220 -12.52 -10.16 4.84
C THR A 220 -12.79 -10.43 6.32
N ARG A 221 -12.19 -11.48 6.85
CA ARG A 221 -12.35 -11.89 8.25
C ARG A 221 -11.77 -10.85 9.23
N LYS A 222 -12.23 -10.90 10.49
CA LYS A 222 -11.68 -10.09 11.58
C LYS A 222 -10.19 -10.34 11.77
N ASN A 223 -9.43 -9.25 11.94
CA ASN A 223 -8.01 -9.28 12.29
C ASN A 223 -7.12 -9.97 11.24
N VAL A 224 -7.48 -9.89 9.96
CA VAL A 224 -6.58 -10.27 8.86
C VAL A 224 -5.70 -9.10 8.42
N HIS A 225 -6.11 -7.87 8.73
CA HIS A 225 -5.42 -6.64 8.36
C HIS A 225 -4.43 -6.19 9.46
N PRO A 226 -3.34 -5.47 9.09
CA PRO A 226 -2.32 -5.05 10.04
C PRO A 226 -2.89 -4.32 11.25
N ASP A 227 -2.64 -4.89 12.44
CA ASP A 227 -2.98 -4.32 13.75
C ASP A 227 -4.48 -3.98 13.91
N GLU A 228 -5.36 -4.58 13.12
CA GLU A 228 -6.77 -4.20 13.09
C GLU A 228 -7.44 -4.38 14.46
N TYR A 229 -7.09 -5.44 15.20
CA TYR A 229 -7.68 -5.69 16.52
C TYR A 229 -7.50 -4.52 17.52
N VAL A 230 -6.34 -3.86 17.56
CA VAL A 230 -6.15 -2.72 18.48
C VAL A 230 -6.94 -1.48 18.04
N HIS A 231 -7.16 -1.33 16.74
CA HIS A 231 -8.00 -0.26 16.20
C HIS A 231 -9.48 -0.52 16.52
N LEU A 232 -9.94 -1.77 16.36
CA LEU A 232 -11.30 -2.19 16.71
C LEU A 232 -11.57 -1.99 18.21
N ASN A 233 -10.64 -2.37 19.07
CA ASN A 233 -10.79 -2.23 20.52
C ASN A 233 -10.88 -0.74 20.92
N ALA A 234 -10.00 0.11 20.38
CA ALA A 234 -10.03 1.54 20.66
C ALA A 234 -11.31 2.24 20.14
N ALA A 235 -11.75 1.91 18.92
CA ALA A 235 -13.00 2.45 18.39
C ALA A 235 -14.23 1.94 19.16
N THR A 236 -14.20 0.69 19.63
CA THR A 236 -15.28 0.10 20.44
C THR A 236 -15.47 0.85 21.75
N TYR A 237 -14.38 1.22 22.43
CA TYR A 237 -14.44 2.04 23.65
C TYR A 237 -15.23 3.35 23.44
N TYR A 238 -14.94 4.07 22.34
CA TYR A 238 -15.60 5.34 22.03
C TYR A 238 -17.05 5.23 21.54
N LYS A 239 -17.61 4.02 21.37
CA LYS A 239 -19.04 3.85 21.10
C LYS A 239 -19.88 4.50 22.21
N THR A 240 -19.51 4.23 23.45
CA THR A 240 -20.25 4.69 24.65
C THR A 240 -19.50 5.78 25.43
N HIS A 241 -18.18 5.91 25.28
CA HIS A 241 -17.38 6.91 26.01
C HIS A 241 -17.10 8.17 25.18
N SER A 242 -17.01 9.32 25.84
CA SER A 242 -16.69 10.60 25.19
C SER A 242 -15.35 11.20 25.63
N LEU A 243 -14.75 10.67 26.69
CA LEU A 243 -13.44 11.04 27.21
C LEU A 243 -12.45 9.90 26.97
N PRO A 244 -11.13 10.17 26.89
CA PRO A 244 -10.13 9.13 26.97
C PRO A 244 -10.21 8.40 28.33
N PRO A 245 -9.85 7.11 28.38
CA PRO A 245 -9.80 6.38 29.65
C PRO A 245 -8.61 6.84 30.51
N ALA A 246 -8.66 6.50 31.79
CA ALA A 246 -7.44 6.46 32.60
C ALA A 246 -6.53 5.34 32.07
N VAL A 247 -5.23 5.65 31.90
CA VAL A 247 -4.24 4.75 31.30
C VAL A 247 -4.12 3.42 32.05
N ASP A 248 -4.27 3.47 33.37
CA ASP A 248 -4.16 2.37 34.33
C ASP A 248 -5.49 1.67 34.64
N ASP A 249 -6.59 2.06 33.99
CA ASP A 249 -7.90 1.41 34.16
C ASP A 249 -7.84 -0.07 33.73
N PRO A 250 -8.08 -1.03 34.64
CA PRO A 250 -8.07 -2.45 34.32
C PRO A 250 -9.06 -2.85 33.21
N SER A 251 -10.16 -2.11 33.05
CA SER A 251 -11.21 -2.38 32.06
C SER A 251 -10.71 -2.28 30.62
N ILE A 252 -9.69 -1.46 30.36
CA ILE A 252 -9.10 -1.25 29.03
C ILE A 252 -7.86 -2.11 28.77
N SER A 253 -7.48 -3.00 29.69
CA SER A 253 -6.29 -3.87 29.57
C SER A 253 -6.28 -4.67 28.25
N HIS A 254 -7.44 -5.15 27.81
CA HIS A 254 -7.63 -5.88 26.55
C HIS A 254 -7.35 -5.05 25.28
N THR A 255 -7.21 -3.72 25.41
CA THR A 255 -6.94 -2.81 24.28
C THR A 255 -5.44 -2.69 23.96
N TYR A 256 -4.57 -3.17 24.84
CA TYR A 256 -3.13 -3.10 24.69
C TYR A 256 -2.59 -4.17 23.72
N SER A 257 -1.66 -3.74 22.86
CA SER A 257 -0.98 -4.62 21.90
C SER A 257 0.06 -5.53 22.58
N ILE A 258 0.68 -6.41 21.80
CA ILE A 258 1.84 -7.21 22.26
C ILE A 258 3.01 -6.35 22.77
N TYR A 259 3.09 -5.10 22.32
CA TYR A 259 4.09 -4.11 22.73
C TYR A 259 3.73 -3.41 24.04
N GLY A 260 2.59 -3.72 24.66
CA GLY A 260 2.08 -2.98 25.81
C GLY A 260 1.65 -1.55 25.45
N VAL A 261 1.26 -1.31 24.19
CA VAL A 261 0.78 0.00 23.72
C VAL A 261 -0.68 -0.09 23.29
N SER A 262 -1.51 0.83 23.78
CA SER A 262 -2.92 1.00 23.38
C SER A 262 -3.10 2.24 22.50
N ARG A 263 -4.01 2.16 21.53
CA ARG A 263 -4.40 3.30 20.68
C ARG A 263 -5.22 4.34 21.45
N LEU A 264 -5.82 3.97 22.58
CA LEU A 264 -6.54 4.89 23.46
C LEU A 264 -5.62 5.91 24.14
N ASN A 265 -4.33 5.57 24.29
CA ASN A 265 -3.30 6.45 24.86
C ASN A 265 -2.71 7.41 23.80
N SER A 266 -3.23 7.41 22.57
CA SER A 266 -2.80 8.33 21.52
C SER A 266 -3.69 9.57 21.47
N TYR A 267 -3.13 10.68 20.99
CA TYR A 267 -3.92 11.90 20.72
C TYR A 267 -4.78 11.81 19.45
N GLU A 268 -4.70 10.69 18.73
CA GLU A 268 -5.44 10.49 17.49
C GLU A 268 -6.95 10.46 17.75
N VAL A 269 -7.68 11.38 17.13
CA VAL A 269 -9.14 11.50 17.28
C VAL A 269 -9.94 10.57 16.34
N SER A 270 -9.27 9.84 15.46
CA SER A 270 -9.91 8.93 14.50
C SER A 270 -10.81 7.90 15.19
N TYR A 271 -10.40 7.37 16.35
CA TYR A 271 -11.17 6.34 17.07
C TYR A 271 -12.43 6.89 17.73
N PHE A 272 -12.40 8.16 18.14
CA PHE A 272 -13.57 8.85 18.66
C PHE A 272 -14.66 8.93 17.59
N PHE A 273 -14.34 9.46 16.40
CA PHE A 273 -15.31 9.56 15.30
C PHE A 273 -15.79 8.18 14.82
N ASN A 274 -14.88 7.22 14.70
CA ASN A 274 -15.24 5.86 14.29
C ASN A 274 -16.20 5.21 15.30
N GLY A 275 -15.88 5.25 16.59
CA GLY A 275 -16.73 4.70 17.65
C GLY A 275 -18.12 5.32 17.68
N LYS A 276 -18.21 6.66 17.62
CA LYS A 276 -19.50 7.38 17.62
C LYS A 276 -20.34 7.03 16.39
N LEU A 277 -19.74 6.94 15.20
CA LEU A 277 -20.44 6.50 14.01
C LEU A 277 -20.92 5.04 14.14
N ALA A 278 -20.06 4.13 14.61
CA ALA A 278 -20.42 2.73 14.78
C ALA A 278 -21.56 2.54 15.80
N ASN A 279 -21.66 3.41 16.82
CA ASN A 279 -22.78 3.46 17.74
C ASN A 279 -24.06 3.98 17.07
N LEU A 280 -23.96 5.03 16.25
CA LEU A 280 -25.09 5.53 15.46
C LEU A 280 -25.65 4.46 14.51
N LEU A 281 -24.76 3.66 13.90
CA LEU A 281 -25.12 2.56 13.00
C LEU A 281 -25.58 1.30 13.75
N SER A 282 -25.69 1.31 15.09
CA SER A 282 -26.06 0.12 15.87
C SER A 282 -27.49 -0.36 15.65
N SER A 283 -28.38 0.54 15.24
CA SER A 283 -29.75 0.20 14.85
C SER A 283 -29.83 -0.56 13.53
N LEU A 284 -28.78 -0.48 12.70
CA LEU A 284 -28.69 -1.24 11.46
C LEU A 284 -28.20 -2.65 11.83
N LYS A 285 -28.94 -3.69 11.41
CA LYS A 285 -28.62 -5.11 11.63
C LYS A 285 -27.37 -5.58 10.84
N MET A 286 -26.27 -4.84 10.96
CA MET A 286 -24.99 -5.08 10.31
C MET A 286 -24.00 -5.73 11.29
N PRO A 287 -23.10 -6.61 10.81
CA PRO A 287 -22.04 -7.16 11.65
C PRO A 287 -21.19 -6.06 12.31
N ASP A 288 -20.84 -6.25 13.58
CA ASP A 288 -20.08 -5.28 14.38
C ASP A 288 -18.79 -4.81 13.74
N ILE A 289 -18.08 -5.75 13.10
CA ILE A 289 -16.84 -5.44 12.38
C ILE A 289 -17.10 -4.49 11.22
N LEU A 290 -18.16 -4.73 10.44
CA LEU A 290 -18.50 -3.89 9.31
C LEU A 290 -18.87 -2.48 9.78
N ARG A 291 -19.64 -2.35 10.87
CA ARG A 291 -19.99 -1.05 11.47
C ARG A 291 -18.74 -0.20 11.79
N LEU A 292 -17.66 -0.84 12.24
CA LEU A 292 -16.38 -0.18 12.55
C LEU A 292 -15.50 0.08 11.31
N ARG A 293 -15.72 -0.64 10.21
CA ARG A 293 -15.02 -0.40 8.91
C ARG A 293 -15.71 0.68 8.08
N VAL A 294 -17.03 0.84 8.20
CA VAL A 294 -17.84 1.81 7.43
C VAL A 294 -17.31 3.24 7.57
N PHE A 295 -16.78 3.64 8.73
CA PHE A 295 -16.18 4.96 8.89
C PHE A 295 -15.14 5.25 7.81
N ASN A 296 -14.20 4.35 7.60
CA ASN A 296 -13.14 4.52 6.61
C ASN A 296 -13.68 4.46 5.17
N ILE A 297 -14.70 3.64 4.90
CA ILE A 297 -15.39 3.62 3.60
C ILE A 297 -16.01 5.00 3.29
N LEU A 298 -16.68 5.61 4.28
CA LEU A 298 -17.30 6.93 4.11
C LEU A 298 -16.26 8.03 3.89
N LEU A 299 -15.08 7.95 4.52
CA LEU A 299 -13.99 8.90 4.25
C LEU A 299 -13.54 8.84 2.78
N PHE A 300 -13.37 7.63 2.23
CA PHE A 300 -13.04 7.46 0.80
C PHE A 300 -14.18 7.94 -0.10
N GLY A 301 -15.43 7.63 0.25
CA GLY A 301 -16.62 8.12 -0.44
C GLY A 301 -16.69 9.66 -0.46
N PHE A 302 -16.31 10.32 0.63
CA PHE A 302 -16.24 11.78 0.69
C PHE A 302 -15.14 12.34 -0.21
N LEU A 303 -13.97 11.70 -0.30
CA LEU A 303 -12.94 12.09 -1.28
C LEU A 303 -13.46 11.98 -2.71
N MET A 304 -14.12 10.87 -3.04
CA MET A 304 -14.78 10.68 -4.34
C MET A 304 -15.84 11.76 -4.61
N PHE A 305 -16.65 12.12 -3.62
CA PHE A 305 -17.63 13.20 -3.76
C PHE A 305 -16.96 14.55 -4.10
N ASN A 306 -15.83 14.87 -3.48
CA ASN A 306 -15.09 16.09 -3.80
C ASN A 306 -14.48 16.04 -5.22
N VAL A 307 -13.99 14.87 -5.64
CA VAL A 307 -13.53 14.62 -7.02
C VAL A 307 -14.65 14.83 -8.03
N LEU A 308 -15.87 14.37 -7.73
CA LEU A 308 -17.06 14.58 -8.57
C LEU A 308 -17.47 16.06 -8.64
N ARG A 309 -17.36 16.79 -7.52
CA ARG A 309 -17.73 18.21 -7.44
C ARG A 309 -16.77 19.14 -8.17
N SER A 310 -15.48 18.82 -8.23
CA SER A 310 -14.47 19.73 -8.78
C SER A 310 -13.39 19.01 -9.58
N ARG A 311 -13.22 19.41 -10.84
CA ARG A 311 -12.13 18.93 -11.70
C ARG A 311 -10.75 19.23 -11.13
N LYS A 312 -10.59 20.37 -10.44
CA LYS A 312 -9.33 20.74 -9.80
C LYS A 312 -8.99 19.78 -8.67
N VAL A 313 -10.00 19.35 -7.90
CA VAL A 313 -9.85 18.29 -6.89
C VAL A 313 -9.47 16.97 -7.55
N GLY A 314 -10.11 16.60 -8.67
CA GLY A 314 -9.76 15.41 -9.42
C GLY A 314 -8.27 15.33 -9.77
N ILE A 315 -7.69 16.41 -10.29
CA ILE A 315 -6.25 16.50 -10.59
C ILE A 315 -5.41 16.29 -9.32
N MET A 316 -5.77 16.97 -8.23
CA MET A 316 -5.05 16.82 -6.97
C MET A 316 -5.17 15.42 -6.38
N ALA A 317 -6.26 14.71 -6.62
CA ALA A 317 -6.51 13.39 -6.06
C ALA A 317 -5.90 12.25 -6.90
N MET A 318 -5.36 12.52 -8.10
CA MET A 318 -4.75 11.50 -8.97
C MET A 318 -3.65 10.66 -8.28
N PRO A 319 -2.78 11.22 -7.41
CA PRO A 319 -1.79 10.43 -6.69
C PRO A 319 -2.38 9.34 -5.78
N LEU A 320 -3.67 9.43 -5.39
CA LEU A 320 -4.33 8.32 -4.69
C LEU A 320 -4.54 7.09 -5.56
N LEU A 321 -4.50 7.23 -6.89
CA LEU A 321 -4.84 6.17 -7.83
C LEU A 321 -3.64 5.31 -8.24
N ILE A 322 -2.42 5.68 -7.83
CA ILE A 322 -1.20 5.04 -8.32
C ILE A 322 -0.75 3.85 -7.47
N SER A 323 -1.39 3.62 -6.32
CA SER A 323 -1.06 2.50 -5.43
C SER A 323 -2.32 1.88 -4.85
N PRO A 324 -2.41 0.54 -4.78
CA PRO A 324 -3.55 -0.12 -4.15
C PRO A 324 -3.56 0.05 -2.63
N GLN A 325 -2.42 0.35 -2.02
CA GLN A 325 -2.30 0.50 -0.58
C GLN A 325 -3.00 1.75 -0.06
N LEU A 326 -3.06 2.79 -0.91
CA LEU A 326 -3.79 4.01 -0.61
C LEU A 326 -5.30 3.78 -0.55
N TRP A 327 -5.82 2.77 -1.25
CA TRP A 327 -7.22 2.35 -1.13
C TRP A 327 -7.39 1.35 0.01
N TYR A 328 -6.43 0.43 0.16
CA TYR A 328 -6.49 -0.65 1.12
C TYR A 328 -6.70 -0.17 2.55
N VAL A 329 -6.05 0.92 2.96
CA VAL A 329 -6.27 1.48 4.31
C VAL A 329 -7.70 1.94 4.55
N PHE A 330 -8.47 2.26 3.51
CA PHE A 330 -9.88 2.61 3.66
C PHE A 330 -10.81 1.39 3.81
N SER A 331 -10.29 0.18 3.58
CA SER A 331 -11.09 -1.07 3.62
C SER A 331 -11.20 -1.72 5.00
N TYR A 332 -10.44 -1.25 5.99
CA TYR A 332 -10.44 -1.86 7.33
C TYR A 332 -10.30 -0.81 8.42
N CYS A 333 -10.54 -1.19 9.69
CA CYS A 333 -10.47 -0.25 10.81
C CYS A 333 -9.01 0.12 11.12
N ASN A 334 -8.64 1.37 10.87
CA ASN A 334 -7.35 1.97 11.22
C ASN A 334 -7.44 3.50 11.14
N SER A 335 -6.43 4.19 11.67
CA SER A 335 -6.33 5.65 11.64
C SER A 335 -5.47 6.21 10.50
N ASP A 336 -4.84 5.35 9.68
CA ASP A 336 -4.08 5.79 8.50
C ASP A 336 -5.02 6.39 7.45
N ALA A 337 -6.20 5.79 7.27
CA ALA A 337 -7.27 6.30 6.41
C ALA A 337 -7.69 7.72 6.81
N PHE A 338 -7.93 7.96 8.10
CA PHE A 338 -8.30 9.28 8.61
C PHE A 338 -7.19 10.32 8.43
N SER A 339 -5.94 9.94 8.72
CA SER A 339 -4.79 10.84 8.55
C SER A 339 -4.59 11.23 7.08
N LEU A 340 -4.73 10.26 6.16
CA LEU A 340 -4.64 10.50 4.73
C LEU A 340 -5.80 11.37 4.23
N PHE A 341 -7.03 11.09 4.69
CA PHE A 341 -8.22 11.89 4.40
C PHE A 341 -8.06 13.36 4.81
N VAL A 342 -7.72 13.61 6.07
CA VAL A 342 -7.51 14.97 6.61
C VAL A 342 -6.41 15.68 5.83
N SER A 343 -5.32 14.98 5.50
CA SER A 343 -4.22 15.56 4.74
C SER A 343 -4.64 15.99 3.33
N PHE A 344 -5.52 15.24 2.67
CA PHE A 344 -6.11 15.64 1.39
C PHE A 344 -7.05 16.84 1.51
N LEU A 345 -7.87 16.90 2.56
CA LEU A 345 -8.69 18.09 2.81
C LEU A 345 -7.82 19.34 3.03
N VAL A 346 -6.76 19.23 3.82
CA VAL A 346 -5.78 20.31 4.00
C VAL A 346 -5.14 20.69 2.66
N ALA A 347 -4.70 19.71 1.87
CA ALA A 347 -4.13 19.94 0.54
C ALA A 347 -5.11 20.73 -0.36
N PHE A 348 -6.38 20.32 -0.42
CA PHE A 348 -7.41 21.04 -1.18
C PHE A 348 -7.61 22.46 -0.67
N GLN A 349 -7.65 22.66 0.67
CA GLN A 349 -7.80 23.98 1.25
C GLN A 349 -6.61 24.90 0.94
N VAL A 350 -5.37 24.41 1.01
CA VAL A 350 -4.18 25.26 0.82
C VAL A 350 -3.88 25.53 -0.67
N ALA A 351 -4.21 24.60 -1.57
CA ALA A 351 -3.85 24.71 -2.98
C ALA A 351 -4.94 25.33 -3.88
N LEU A 352 -6.21 25.01 -3.64
CA LEU A 352 -7.28 25.41 -4.55
C LEU A 352 -7.65 26.89 -4.33
N PRO A 353 -7.60 27.76 -5.36
CA PRO A 353 -7.91 29.18 -5.23
C PRO A 353 -9.31 29.48 -4.69
N ASP A 354 -10.26 28.59 -4.98
CA ASP A 354 -11.67 28.73 -4.62
C ASP A 354 -12.01 28.02 -3.30
N SER A 355 -11.01 27.54 -2.55
CA SER A 355 -11.22 26.91 -1.25
C SER A 355 -11.69 27.91 -0.19
N LEU A 356 -12.32 27.43 0.88
CA LEU A 356 -12.74 28.27 2.00
C LEU A 356 -11.54 29.03 2.60
N LEU A 357 -10.40 28.34 2.76
CA LEU A 357 -9.17 28.95 3.24
C LEU A 357 -8.71 30.09 2.33
N ASN A 358 -8.63 29.86 1.02
CA ASN A 358 -8.11 30.85 0.08
C ASN A 358 -9.06 32.04 -0.09
N GLN A 359 -10.37 31.82 -0.10
CA GLN A 359 -11.35 32.90 -0.12
C GLN A 359 -11.24 33.77 1.15
N TYR A 360 -11.08 33.14 2.31
CA TYR A 360 -10.92 33.84 3.59
C TYR A 360 -9.63 34.65 3.62
N LEU A 361 -8.48 34.03 3.30
CA LEU A 361 -7.17 34.70 3.31
C LEU A 361 -7.09 35.84 2.28
N SER A 362 -7.77 35.71 1.14
CA SER A 362 -7.78 36.73 0.09
C SER A 362 -8.79 37.85 0.32
N GLY A 363 -9.52 37.87 1.44
CA GLY A 363 -10.42 38.98 1.76
C GLY A 363 -11.61 39.19 0.84
N LYS A 364 -11.96 38.22 -0.03
CA LYS A 364 -12.99 38.40 -1.07
C LYS A 364 -14.38 38.77 -0.53
N ASN A 365 -14.69 38.45 0.74
CA ASN A 365 -16.01 38.67 1.34
C ASN A 365 -16.07 39.85 2.34
N GLY A 366 -15.04 40.70 2.42
CA GLY A 366 -15.03 41.95 3.20
C GLY A 366 -14.98 41.79 4.73
N ARG A 367 -15.93 41.07 5.34
CA ARG A 367 -16.01 40.81 6.79
C ARG A 367 -15.42 39.44 7.17
N THR A 368 -14.80 39.38 8.36
CA THR A 368 -14.32 38.12 8.96
C THR A 368 -15.51 37.23 9.31
N ASN A 369 -15.65 36.11 8.62
CA ASN A 369 -16.64 35.09 8.97
C ASN A 369 -16.04 34.14 10.01
N TRP A 370 -16.41 34.31 11.28
CA TRP A 370 -15.91 33.49 12.39
C TRP A 370 -16.28 32.00 12.27
N LEU A 371 -17.39 31.66 11.61
CA LEU A 371 -17.71 30.27 11.32
C LEU A 371 -16.67 29.64 10.38
N VAL A 372 -16.20 30.39 9.37
CA VAL A 372 -15.12 29.93 8.47
C VAL A 372 -13.80 29.77 9.24
N VAL A 373 -13.48 30.72 10.13
CA VAL A 373 -12.30 30.60 11.01
C VAL A 373 -12.39 29.35 11.89
N PHE A 374 -13.56 29.08 12.48
CA PHE A 374 -13.79 27.91 13.29
C PHE A 374 -13.67 26.60 12.51
N ILE A 375 -14.29 26.50 11.32
CA ILE A 375 -14.20 25.31 10.46
C ILE A 375 -12.74 25.04 10.05
N LEU A 376 -12.01 26.07 9.64
CA LEU A 376 -10.61 25.95 9.24
C LEU A 376 -9.70 25.66 10.43
N GLY A 377 -9.98 26.26 11.59
CA GLY A 377 -9.30 25.99 12.85
C GLY A 377 -9.52 24.54 13.29
N PHE A 378 -10.75 24.03 13.21
CA PHE A 378 -11.06 22.64 13.49
C PHE A 378 -10.31 21.68 12.56
N LEU A 379 -10.28 21.95 11.25
CA LEU A 379 -9.45 21.19 10.31
C LEU A 379 -7.96 21.26 10.67
N GLY A 380 -7.48 22.43 11.10
CA GLY A 380 -6.12 22.63 11.62
C GLY A 380 -5.83 21.79 12.87
N ALA A 381 -6.80 21.70 13.79
CA ALA A 381 -6.68 20.85 14.97
C ALA A 381 -6.60 19.37 14.61
N LEU A 382 -7.48 18.90 13.71
CA LEU A 382 -7.42 17.54 13.18
C LEU A 382 -6.06 17.26 12.53
N PHE A 383 -5.53 18.23 11.78
CA PHE A 383 -4.24 18.13 11.10
C PHE A 383 -3.07 17.98 12.08
N LEU A 384 -3.09 18.71 13.20
CA LEU A 384 -2.06 18.62 14.25
C LEU A 384 -2.15 17.35 15.11
N LEU A 385 -3.35 16.78 15.25
CA LEU A 385 -3.61 15.57 16.04
C LEU A 385 -3.46 14.26 15.25
N MET A 386 -2.90 14.31 14.03
CA MET A 386 -2.60 13.13 13.23
C MET A 386 -1.35 12.38 13.76
N LYS A 387 -1.06 11.22 13.17
CA LYS A 387 0.13 10.44 13.49
C LYS A 387 1.43 11.23 13.33
N LYS A 388 2.44 10.89 14.13
CA LYS A 388 3.76 11.56 14.14
C LYS A 388 4.44 11.62 12.77
N ASN A 389 4.30 10.59 11.93
CA ASN A 389 4.89 10.61 10.58
C ASN A 389 4.27 11.66 9.66
N TYR A 390 3.08 12.19 9.97
CA TYR A 390 2.49 13.30 9.23
C TYR A 390 3.02 14.69 9.64
N LEU A 391 3.88 14.79 10.66
CA LEU A 391 4.58 16.05 10.96
C LEU A 391 5.40 16.54 9.75
N PHE A 392 5.92 15.64 8.92
CA PHE A 392 6.59 16.02 7.68
C PHE A 392 5.64 16.69 6.68
N PHE A 393 4.35 16.31 6.67
CA PHE A 393 3.34 17.02 5.87
C PHE A 393 2.98 18.38 6.48
N VAL A 394 2.95 18.51 7.82
CA VAL A 394 2.84 19.81 8.50
C VAL A 394 3.98 20.75 8.08
N LEU A 395 5.23 20.27 8.15
CA LEU A 395 6.40 21.02 7.71
C LEU A 395 6.30 21.42 6.23
N PHE A 396 5.87 20.50 5.35
CA PHE A 396 5.66 20.81 3.94
C PHE A 396 4.58 21.88 3.75
N VAL A 397 3.45 21.80 4.45
CA VAL A 397 2.37 22.80 4.36
C VAL A 397 2.86 24.17 4.83
N LEU A 398 3.61 24.26 5.93
CA LEU A 398 4.19 25.52 6.41
C LEU A 398 5.16 26.11 5.37
N GLY A 399 6.09 25.30 4.84
CA GLY A 399 7.00 25.71 3.78
C GLY A 399 6.26 26.14 2.49
N TYR A 400 5.18 25.45 2.16
CA TYR A 400 4.32 25.79 1.01
C TYR A 400 3.60 27.13 1.23
N LEU A 401 3.08 27.39 2.43
CA LEU A 401 2.46 28.68 2.75
C LEU A 401 3.48 29.83 2.64
N LEU A 402 4.72 29.63 3.10
CA LEU A 402 5.81 30.59 2.89
C LEU A 402 6.11 30.81 1.41
N TRP A 403 6.24 29.72 0.63
CA TRP A 403 6.41 29.78 -0.82
C TRP A 403 5.29 30.58 -1.48
N ARG A 404 4.04 30.40 -1.06
CA ARG A 404 2.91 31.19 -1.58
C ARG A 404 3.01 32.66 -1.25
N ILE A 405 3.36 33.02 -0.01
CA ILE A 405 3.51 34.43 0.38
C ILE A 405 4.57 35.10 -0.51
N ILE A 406 5.66 34.40 -0.81
CA ILE A 406 6.77 34.92 -1.61
C ILE A 406 6.36 35.09 -3.08
N PHE A 407 5.74 34.07 -3.69
CA PHE A 407 5.54 34.01 -5.15
C PHE A 407 4.13 34.36 -5.64
N LEU A 408 3.10 34.20 -4.82
CA LEU A 408 1.69 34.31 -5.24
C LEU A 408 0.90 35.42 -4.53
N VAL A 409 1.34 35.88 -3.37
CA VAL A 409 0.65 36.93 -2.61
C VAL A 409 1.31 38.29 -2.85
N GLU A 410 0.51 39.24 -3.35
CA GLU A 410 0.86 40.66 -3.52
C GLU A 410 1.41 41.25 -2.22
N LYS A 411 2.48 42.06 -2.31
CA LYS A 411 3.23 42.56 -1.15
C LYS A 411 2.34 43.31 -0.16
N GLU A 412 1.45 44.14 -0.68
CA GLU A 412 0.51 44.98 0.06
C GLU A 412 -0.48 44.14 0.89
N ARG A 413 -0.79 42.93 0.43
CA ARG A 413 -1.79 42.05 1.05
C ARG A 413 -1.20 41.04 2.04
N ARG A 414 0.14 40.92 2.09
CA ARG A 414 0.83 39.92 2.95
C ARG A 414 0.52 40.08 4.43
N LYS A 415 0.45 41.32 4.94
CA LYS A 415 0.15 41.58 6.36
C LYS A 415 -1.24 41.10 6.75
N GLU A 416 -2.25 41.40 5.93
CA GLU A 416 -3.63 40.96 6.16
C GLU A 416 -3.77 39.45 6.00
N TRP A 417 -3.12 38.87 4.99
CA TRP A 417 -3.06 37.43 4.79
C TRP A 417 -2.49 36.71 6.03
N LEU A 418 -1.38 37.21 6.58
CA LEU A 418 -0.75 36.68 7.79
C LEU A 418 -1.66 36.80 9.02
N LYS A 419 -2.26 37.97 9.24
CA LYS A 419 -3.20 38.20 10.36
C LYS A 419 -4.35 37.19 10.35
N ARG A 420 -4.95 36.95 9.17
CA ARG A 420 -6.02 35.97 8.97
C ARG A 420 -5.54 34.54 9.19
N GLY A 421 -4.33 34.22 8.71
CA GLY A 421 -3.68 32.92 8.97
C GLY A 421 -3.46 32.66 10.46
N VAL A 422 -2.99 33.67 11.19
CA VAL A 422 -2.79 33.60 12.66
C VAL A 422 -4.10 33.34 13.39
N ALA A 423 -5.21 34.00 13.02
CA ALA A 423 -6.51 33.75 13.62
C ALA A 423 -6.95 32.27 13.48
N ILE A 424 -6.79 31.68 12.30
CA ILE A 424 -7.08 30.25 12.07
C ILE A 424 -6.15 29.37 12.92
N ALA A 425 -4.85 29.69 12.95
CA ALA A 425 -3.85 28.93 13.71
C ALA A 425 -4.15 28.95 15.21
N LEU A 426 -4.52 30.11 15.78
CA LEU A 426 -4.89 30.23 17.19
C LEU A 426 -6.09 29.36 17.52
N VAL A 427 -7.17 29.42 16.72
CA VAL A 427 -8.34 28.55 16.93
C VAL A 427 -7.97 27.07 16.82
N GLY A 428 -7.16 26.69 15.82
CA GLY A 428 -6.72 25.30 15.67
C GLY A 428 -5.84 24.81 16.82
N LEU A 429 -4.91 25.63 17.31
CA LEU A 429 -4.08 25.33 18.48
C LEU A 429 -4.92 25.23 19.76
N SER A 430 -5.91 26.10 19.95
CA SER A 430 -6.82 26.03 21.10
C SER A 430 -7.64 24.74 21.08
N LEU A 431 -8.19 24.33 19.93
CA LEU A 431 -8.96 23.09 19.81
C LEU A 431 -8.09 21.84 19.99
N ALA A 432 -6.88 21.82 19.43
CA ALA A 432 -5.92 20.74 19.67
C ALA A 432 -5.47 20.68 21.14
N GLY A 433 -5.21 21.85 21.73
CA GLY A 433 -4.89 22.03 23.13
C GLY A 433 -6.01 21.55 24.05
N MET A 434 -7.28 21.74 23.68
CA MET A 434 -8.43 21.20 24.42
C MET A 434 -8.43 19.66 24.43
N ARG A 435 -8.15 19.01 23.29
CA ARG A 435 -8.04 17.53 23.25
C ARG A 435 -6.87 17.01 24.08
N ILE A 436 -5.73 17.67 24.03
CA ILE A 436 -4.56 17.30 24.84
C ILE A 436 -4.84 17.57 26.32
N GLY A 437 -5.41 18.73 26.65
CA GLY A 437 -5.74 19.15 28.01
C GLY A 437 -6.75 18.23 28.68
N THR A 438 -7.80 17.79 27.97
CA THR A 438 -8.75 16.78 28.48
C THR A 438 -8.07 15.44 28.79
N ASP A 439 -7.05 15.05 28.02
CA ASP A 439 -6.26 13.85 28.27
C ASP A 439 -5.46 13.95 29.57
N TYR A 440 -4.83 15.10 29.79
CA TYR A 440 -4.10 15.41 31.02
C TYR A 440 -5.03 15.63 32.22
N ALA A 441 -6.25 16.14 32.01
CA ALA A 441 -7.24 16.26 33.07
C ALA A 441 -7.68 14.89 33.62
N VAL A 442 -7.77 13.87 32.75
CA VAL A 442 -8.09 12.50 33.16
C VAL A 442 -6.87 11.79 33.77
N ASN A 443 -5.68 11.96 33.18
CA ASN A 443 -4.52 11.12 33.50
C ASN A 443 -3.49 11.77 34.44
N GLY A 444 -3.57 13.08 34.67
CA GLY A 444 -2.59 13.87 35.42
C GLY A 444 -1.31 14.16 34.62
N MET A 445 -0.41 14.95 35.21
CA MET A 445 0.87 15.33 34.59
C MET A 445 1.84 14.13 34.45
N GLU A 446 1.70 13.12 35.32
CA GLU A 446 2.46 11.85 35.32
C GLU A 446 2.00 10.85 34.25
N ARG A 447 1.14 11.26 33.32
CA ARG A 447 0.60 10.42 32.24
C ARG A 447 1.67 9.58 31.52
N SER A 448 2.81 10.19 31.20
CA SER A 448 3.89 9.49 30.49
C SER A 448 4.49 8.35 31.32
N GLU A 449 4.61 8.55 32.63
CA GLU A 449 5.09 7.55 33.58
C GLU A 449 4.06 6.42 33.73
N LYS A 450 2.77 6.75 33.85
CA LYS A 450 1.69 5.75 33.85
C LYS A 450 1.70 4.89 32.59
N ILE A 451 1.90 5.49 31.41
CA ILE A 451 2.01 4.75 30.15
C ILE A 451 3.21 3.81 30.19
N ALA A 452 4.37 4.27 30.67
CA ALA A 452 5.56 3.43 30.78
C ALA A 452 5.36 2.25 31.75
N GLN A 453 4.75 2.50 32.91
CA GLN A 453 4.44 1.47 33.91
C GLN A 453 3.46 0.41 33.37
N ILE A 454 2.38 0.85 32.69
CA ILE A 454 1.41 -0.09 32.11
C ILE A 454 2.01 -0.84 30.92
N GLN A 455 2.85 -0.19 30.12
CA GLN A 455 3.59 -0.86 29.05
C GLN A 455 4.50 -1.96 29.61
N GLU A 456 5.21 -1.67 30.70
CA GLU A 456 6.03 -2.65 31.41
C GLU A 456 5.17 -3.78 32.01
N LYS A 457 3.96 -3.50 32.49
CA LYS A 457 3.06 -4.52 33.03
C LYS A 457 2.47 -5.44 31.94
N LEU A 458 2.05 -4.89 30.81
CA LEU A 458 1.20 -5.60 29.82
C LEU A 458 1.94 -6.07 28.56
N ALA A 459 3.13 -5.56 28.27
CA ALA A 459 3.91 -6.03 27.12
C ALA A 459 4.29 -7.51 27.28
N LYS A 460 4.27 -8.25 26.17
CA LYS A 460 4.79 -9.63 26.15
C LYS A 460 6.29 -9.62 26.46
N PRO A 461 6.85 -10.69 27.07
CA PRO A 461 8.26 -10.72 27.48
C PRO A 461 9.25 -10.26 26.40
N ALA A 462 9.11 -10.71 25.15
CA ALA A 462 10.02 -10.31 24.06
C ALA A 462 9.91 -8.83 23.63
N PHE A 463 8.87 -8.10 24.04
CA PHE A 463 8.60 -6.71 23.66
C PHE A 463 8.60 -5.75 24.85
N LYS A 464 8.81 -6.29 26.05
CA LYS A 464 8.79 -5.56 27.30
C LYS A 464 10.02 -4.64 27.40
N PRO A 465 9.86 -3.36 27.82
CA PRO A 465 10.98 -2.41 27.93
C PRO A 465 12.13 -2.90 28.83
N SER A 466 11.84 -3.48 30.00
CA SER A 466 12.87 -3.99 30.94
C SER A 466 13.60 -5.26 30.47
N THR A 467 13.05 -5.98 29.49
CA THR A 467 13.66 -7.25 29.06
C THR A 467 15.03 -7.01 28.44
N PRO A 468 16.09 -7.74 28.86
CA PRO A 468 17.42 -7.63 28.29
C PRO A 468 17.43 -7.82 26.77
N LEU A 469 18.35 -7.15 26.08
CA LEU A 469 18.35 -7.04 24.62
C LEU A 469 18.39 -8.42 23.93
N GLU A 470 19.17 -9.34 24.44
CA GLU A 470 19.31 -10.73 23.99
C GLU A 470 17.99 -11.52 24.02
N HIS A 471 17.07 -11.17 24.93
CA HIS A 471 15.76 -11.81 25.08
C HIS A 471 14.63 -11.04 24.39
N LYS A 472 14.88 -9.80 23.93
CA LYS A 472 13.92 -9.05 23.12
C LYS A 472 13.77 -9.66 21.72
N HIS A 473 12.65 -9.36 21.07
CA HIS A 473 12.41 -9.73 19.67
C HIS A 473 13.54 -9.24 18.74
N SER A 474 13.94 -10.07 17.77
CA SER A 474 15.12 -9.85 16.93
C SER A 474 15.02 -8.66 15.97
N PHE A 475 13.82 -8.10 15.79
CA PHE A 475 13.58 -6.90 14.99
C PHE A 475 13.69 -5.59 15.79
N LEU A 476 13.76 -5.66 17.12
CA LEU A 476 13.91 -4.50 17.97
C LEU A 476 15.39 -4.12 18.15
N TYR A 477 15.64 -2.81 18.22
CA TYR A 477 16.92 -2.20 18.57
C TYR A 477 18.11 -2.74 17.76
N ARG A 478 17.96 -2.88 16.44
CA ARG A 478 18.98 -3.48 15.56
C ARG A 478 20.34 -2.79 15.69
N ARG A 479 20.37 -1.46 15.78
CA ARG A 479 21.59 -0.68 16.04
C ARG A 479 22.28 -1.09 17.35
N ALA A 480 21.52 -1.24 18.43
CA ALA A 480 22.06 -1.65 19.73
C ALA A 480 22.58 -3.09 19.73
N ARG A 481 22.08 -3.94 18.83
CA ARG A 481 22.58 -5.30 18.58
C ARG A 481 23.84 -5.35 17.70
N GLY A 482 24.39 -4.19 17.32
CA GLY A 482 25.60 -4.08 16.49
C GLY A 482 25.34 -4.09 14.98
N ASP A 483 24.09 -4.05 14.52
CA ASP A 483 23.83 -3.97 13.08
C ASP A 483 24.19 -2.59 12.54
N SER A 484 24.97 -2.57 11.45
CA SER A 484 25.24 -1.34 10.71
C SER A 484 24.02 -0.92 9.88
N LEU A 485 23.91 0.39 9.60
CA LEU A 485 22.89 0.90 8.68
C LEU A 485 23.03 0.27 7.28
N GLN A 486 24.25 -0.03 6.84
CA GLN A 486 24.51 -0.73 5.58
C GLN A 486 23.86 -2.12 5.56
N LYS A 487 23.92 -2.87 6.68
CA LYS A 487 23.23 -4.17 6.79
C LYS A 487 21.72 -4.01 6.63
N ILE A 488 21.13 -3.00 7.28
CA ILE A 488 19.69 -2.70 7.16
C ILE A 488 19.28 -2.40 5.69
N ILE A 489 20.10 -1.61 4.99
CA ILE A 489 19.82 -1.18 3.61
C ILE A 489 20.05 -2.32 2.62
N VAL A 490 21.22 -2.95 2.65
CA VAL A 490 21.70 -3.86 1.61
C VAL A 490 21.28 -5.30 1.87
N VAL A 491 21.50 -5.80 3.10
CA VAL A 491 21.24 -7.19 3.46
C VAL A 491 19.76 -7.39 3.77
N ASP A 492 19.21 -6.54 4.64
CA ASP A 492 17.79 -6.62 5.01
C ASP A 492 16.87 -5.98 3.96
N ARG A 493 17.43 -5.36 2.91
CA ARG A 493 16.73 -4.82 1.73
C ARG A 493 15.58 -3.89 2.12
N TRP A 494 15.81 -2.96 3.05
CA TRP A 494 14.79 -2.08 3.60
C TRP A 494 13.98 -1.35 2.52
N PHE A 495 14.65 -0.71 1.56
CA PHE A 495 13.97 0.03 0.48
C PHE A 495 13.04 -0.84 -0.34
N GLU A 496 13.43 -2.07 -0.61
CA GLU A 496 12.64 -2.99 -1.41
C GLU A 496 11.44 -3.53 -0.65
N LYS A 497 11.59 -3.87 0.63
CA LYS A 497 10.46 -4.28 1.47
C LYS A 497 9.44 -3.14 1.60
N THR A 498 9.91 -1.92 1.83
CA THR A 498 9.07 -0.70 1.88
C THR A 498 8.37 -0.45 0.55
N TYR A 499 9.08 -0.57 -0.58
CA TYR A 499 8.51 -0.47 -1.92
C TYR A 499 7.41 -1.52 -2.17
N ARG A 500 7.70 -2.81 -1.93
CA ARG A 500 6.71 -3.88 -2.14
C ARG A 500 5.48 -3.67 -1.27
N SER A 501 5.71 -3.31 0.00
CA SER A 501 4.65 -2.96 0.94
C SER A 501 3.80 -1.80 0.45
N ALA A 502 4.40 -0.77 -0.18
CA ALA A 502 3.69 0.39 -0.72
C ALA A 502 2.88 0.09 -2.00
N PHE A 503 3.12 -1.02 -2.69
CA PHE A 503 2.51 -1.29 -4.01
C PHE A 503 1.76 -2.62 -4.15
N GLY A 504 1.59 -3.41 -3.09
CA GLY A 504 0.80 -4.64 -3.23
C GLY A 504 1.02 -5.72 -2.19
N MET A 505 1.28 -5.33 -0.93
CA MET A 505 1.40 -6.31 0.16
C MET A 505 0.30 -6.12 1.19
N TYR A 506 -0.45 -7.18 1.47
CA TYR A 506 -1.66 -7.14 2.30
C TYR A 506 -1.54 -8.05 3.52
N GLY A 507 -2.47 -7.85 4.46
CA GLY A 507 -2.47 -8.51 5.75
C GLY A 507 -1.17 -8.27 6.52
N TYR A 508 -0.82 -9.20 7.41
CA TYR A 508 0.44 -9.17 8.16
C TYR A 508 1.64 -9.62 7.29
N PHE A 509 1.80 -8.99 6.12
CA PHE A 509 2.78 -9.40 5.10
C PHE A 509 2.56 -10.84 4.61
N THR A 510 1.30 -11.30 4.63
CA THR A 510 0.93 -12.68 4.30
C THR A 510 0.46 -12.83 2.86
N ALA A 511 -0.14 -11.78 2.29
CA ALA A 511 -0.61 -11.76 0.90
C ALA A 511 0.33 -10.86 0.08
N ILE A 512 1.17 -11.48 -0.75
CA ILE A 512 2.24 -10.81 -1.49
C ILE A 512 2.13 -11.15 -2.98
N ALA A 513 2.25 -10.14 -3.83
CA ALA A 513 2.34 -10.33 -5.27
C ALA A 513 3.62 -11.10 -5.67
N SER A 514 3.61 -11.71 -6.85
CA SER A 514 4.82 -12.33 -7.42
C SER A 514 5.89 -11.27 -7.71
N GLU A 515 7.16 -11.71 -7.80
CA GLU A 515 8.28 -10.82 -8.13
C GLU A 515 8.03 -10.06 -9.44
N SER A 516 7.47 -10.74 -10.43
CA SER A 516 7.28 -10.15 -11.75
C SER A 516 6.27 -9.01 -11.75
N TYR A 517 5.29 -8.99 -10.84
CA TYR A 517 4.41 -7.83 -10.67
C TYR A 517 5.22 -6.59 -10.24
N TYR A 518 6.10 -6.75 -9.26
CA TYR A 518 6.94 -5.66 -8.76
C TYR A 518 7.98 -5.20 -9.79
N GLN A 519 8.42 -6.09 -10.69
CA GLN A 519 9.30 -5.74 -11.80
C GLN A 519 8.61 -4.88 -12.87
N VAL A 520 7.27 -4.90 -12.97
CA VAL A 520 6.49 -4.02 -13.86
C VAL A 520 6.14 -2.71 -13.19
N VAL A 521 5.69 -2.75 -11.94
CA VAL A 521 5.31 -1.54 -11.20
C VAL A 521 6.48 -0.56 -11.10
N ARG A 522 7.70 -1.07 -10.85
CA ARG A 522 8.89 -0.26 -10.64
C ARG A 522 9.21 0.67 -11.83
N PRO A 523 9.41 0.18 -13.06
CA PRO A 523 9.72 1.05 -14.20
C PRO A 523 8.58 2.02 -14.52
N VAL A 524 7.31 1.61 -14.38
CA VAL A 524 6.16 2.51 -14.64
C VAL A 524 6.12 3.65 -13.62
N ALA A 525 6.32 3.34 -12.33
CA ALA A 525 6.37 4.34 -11.26
C ALA A 525 7.58 5.29 -11.42
N ILE A 526 8.75 4.75 -11.78
CA ILE A 526 9.95 5.56 -12.07
C ILE A 526 9.70 6.46 -13.28
N ALA A 527 9.14 5.94 -14.37
CA ALA A 527 8.83 6.73 -15.56
C ALA A 527 7.86 7.88 -15.23
N LEU A 528 6.82 7.61 -14.42
CA LEU A 528 5.88 8.64 -13.98
C LEU A 528 6.57 9.73 -13.14
N PHE A 529 7.44 9.33 -12.21
CA PHE A 529 8.19 10.27 -11.37
C PHE A 529 9.20 11.08 -12.18
N VAL A 530 9.96 10.44 -13.09
CA VAL A 530 10.94 11.09 -13.95
C VAL A 530 10.27 12.06 -14.91
N LEU A 531 9.13 11.69 -15.51
CA LEU A 531 8.35 12.59 -16.36
C LEU A 531 7.94 13.86 -15.60
N LEU A 532 7.41 13.68 -14.38
CA LEU A 532 7.03 14.78 -13.50
C LEU A 532 8.25 15.65 -13.12
N ALA A 533 9.33 15.03 -12.67
CA ALA A 533 10.55 15.71 -12.26
C ALA A 533 11.18 16.50 -13.41
N ALA A 534 11.36 15.87 -14.57
CA ALA A 534 11.94 16.50 -15.75
C ALA A 534 11.10 17.69 -16.21
N ALA A 535 9.78 17.53 -16.32
CA ALA A 535 8.93 18.64 -16.74
C ALA A 535 8.98 19.82 -15.78
N ILE A 536 9.02 19.56 -14.47
CA ILE A 536 9.16 20.64 -13.48
C ILE A 536 10.53 21.28 -13.58
N LEU A 537 11.62 20.50 -13.54
CA LEU A 537 12.98 21.04 -13.55
C LEU A 537 13.29 21.88 -14.78
N PHE A 538 12.82 21.46 -15.96
CA PHE A 538 13.07 22.15 -17.23
C PHE A 538 12.05 23.25 -17.56
N ARG A 539 10.79 23.16 -17.08
CA ARG A 539 9.72 24.09 -17.50
C ARG A 539 8.98 24.78 -16.36
N GLY A 540 9.26 24.43 -15.11
CA GLY A 540 8.58 24.95 -13.92
C GLY A 540 9.10 26.29 -13.41
N GLY A 541 10.24 26.75 -13.93
CA GLY A 541 10.91 27.99 -13.50
C GLY A 541 11.34 27.95 -12.02
N ILE A 542 11.83 29.07 -11.49
CA ILE A 542 12.32 29.16 -10.11
C ILE A 542 11.24 28.79 -9.10
N SER A 543 10.02 29.31 -9.30
CA SER A 543 8.91 29.06 -8.38
C SER A 543 8.52 27.58 -8.33
N GLY A 544 8.34 26.93 -9.48
CA GLY A 544 8.03 25.50 -9.55
C GLY A 544 9.16 24.62 -9.02
N ASN A 545 10.42 24.97 -9.34
CA ASN A 545 11.59 24.22 -8.89
C ASN A 545 11.78 24.29 -7.37
N LEU A 546 11.60 25.45 -6.76
CA LEU A 546 11.69 25.59 -5.29
C LEU A 546 10.59 24.80 -4.58
N LEU A 547 9.35 24.80 -5.11
CA LEU A 547 8.27 23.99 -4.56
C LEU A 547 8.58 22.48 -4.68
N PHE A 548 9.19 22.06 -5.79
CA PHE A 548 9.61 20.67 -5.98
C PHE A 548 10.77 20.29 -5.06
N VAL A 549 11.76 21.16 -4.86
CA VAL A 549 12.84 20.96 -3.89
C VAL A 549 12.30 20.83 -2.46
N LEU A 550 11.34 21.67 -2.06
CA LEU A 550 10.66 21.54 -0.77
C LEU A 550 9.98 20.17 -0.63
N PHE A 551 9.30 19.72 -1.68
CA PHE A 551 8.70 18.39 -1.71
C PHE A 551 9.73 17.26 -1.56
N LEU A 552 10.84 17.32 -2.31
CA LEU A 552 11.91 16.32 -2.21
C LEU A 552 12.57 16.33 -0.83
N GLY A 553 12.80 17.51 -0.26
CA GLY A 553 13.38 17.67 1.08
C GLY A 553 12.50 17.04 2.17
N CYS A 554 11.20 17.37 2.21
CA CYS A 554 10.27 16.78 3.18
C CYS A 554 10.08 15.28 2.98
N SER A 555 10.01 14.81 1.73
CA SER A 555 9.86 13.39 1.40
C SER A 555 11.12 12.60 1.77
N GLY A 556 12.31 13.12 1.46
CA GLY A 556 13.59 12.53 1.82
C GLY A 556 13.78 12.46 3.34
N ALA A 557 13.42 13.52 4.06
CA ALA A 557 13.47 13.54 5.53
C ALA A 557 12.54 12.50 6.16
N LEU A 558 11.32 12.32 5.61
CA LEU A 558 10.40 11.28 6.06
C LEU A 558 10.94 9.86 5.80
N ILE A 559 11.50 9.61 4.60
CA ILE A 559 12.12 8.32 4.27
C ILE A 559 13.28 8.04 5.22
N PHE A 560 14.15 9.03 5.46
CA PHE A 560 15.26 8.91 6.40
C PHE A 560 14.78 8.62 7.82
N ALA A 561 13.77 9.33 8.31
CA ALA A 561 13.21 9.10 9.64
C ALA A 561 12.61 7.69 9.77
N SER A 562 11.91 7.19 8.74
CA SER A 562 11.36 5.83 8.73
C SER A 562 12.45 4.76 8.71
N LEU A 563 13.53 4.99 7.95
CA LEU A 563 14.69 4.09 7.90
C LEU A 563 15.44 4.11 9.24
N TYR A 564 15.65 5.30 9.82
CA TYR A 564 16.31 5.47 11.10
C TYR A 564 15.54 4.76 12.22
N HIS A 565 14.22 4.95 12.28
CA HIS A 565 13.36 4.22 13.22
C HIS A 565 13.46 2.69 13.03
N SER A 566 13.56 2.22 11.78
CA SER A 566 13.74 0.80 11.50
C SER A 566 15.08 0.24 11.95
N TRP A 567 16.08 1.10 12.08
CA TRP A 567 17.41 0.76 12.53
C TRP A 567 17.54 0.85 14.06
N THR A 568 16.96 1.87 14.68
CA THR A 568 17.16 2.14 16.11
C THR A 568 16.09 1.58 17.02
N GLU A 569 14.84 1.50 16.59
CA GLU A 569 13.72 1.13 17.47
C GLU A 569 13.13 -0.23 17.08
N ASP A 570 12.47 -0.30 15.92
CA ASP A 570 11.75 -1.48 15.47
C ASP A 570 11.79 -1.56 13.95
N PHE A 571 12.35 -2.65 13.43
CA PHE A 571 12.51 -2.90 12.00
C PHE A 571 11.15 -3.09 11.31
N GLN A 572 10.57 -1.97 10.86
CA GLN A 572 9.28 -1.92 10.19
C GLN A 572 9.38 -1.30 8.80
N THR A 573 9.31 -2.15 7.79
CA THR A 573 9.44 -1.79 6.36
C THR A 573 8.09 -1.56 5.69
N GLN A 574 7.21 -0.79 6.34
CA GLN A 574 5.84 -0.60 5.87
C GLN A 574 5.70 0.65 5.01
N GLY A 575 5.22 0.48 3.78
CA GLY A 575 4.99 1.58 2.83
C GLY A 575 3.99 2.63 3.34
N ARG A 576 3.04 2.22 4.20
CA ARG A 576 2.03 3.13 4.78
C ARG A 576 2.61 4.28 5.60
N TYR A 577 3.82 4.12 6.14
CA TYR A 577 4.49 5.20 6.88
C TYR A 577 4.92 6.36 5.98
N LEU A 578 5.02 6.13 4.67
CA LEU A 578 5.40 7.12 3.66
C LEU A 578 4.18 7.77 2.98
N PHE A 579 2.95 7.45 3.39
CA PHE A 579 1.74 8.07 2.84
C PHE A 579 1.68 9.61 2.89
N PRO A 580 2.30 10.31 3.86
CA PRO A 580 2.34 11.77 3.84
C PRO A 580 2.96 12.37 2.55
N VAL A 581 3.77 11.62 1.80
CA VAL A 581 4.32 12.06 0.50
C VAL A 581 3.21 12.31 -0.54
N ILE A 582 2.11 11.56 -0.46
CA ILE A 582 1.02 11.59 -1.43
C ILE A 582 0.28 12.95 -1.45
N PRO A 583 -0.20 13.51 -0.33
CA PRO A 583 -0.78 14.84 -0.32
C PRO A 583 0.25 15.95 -0.63
N MET A 584 1.55 15.76 -0.34
CA MET A 584 2.59 16.71 -0.76
C MET A 584 2.70 16.79 -2.28
N ILE A 585 2.88 15.63 -2.96
CA ILE A 585 2.99 15.59 -4.42
C ILE A 585 1.69 16.04 -5.09
N SER A 586 0.54 15.88 -4.43
CA SER A 586 -0.76 16.41 -4.89
C SER A 586 -0.77 17.93 -5.01
N ILE A 587 -0.14 18.65 -4.07
CA ILE A 587 0.00 20.11 -4.12
C ILE A 587 0.97 20.53 -5.22
N VAL A 588 2.13 19.84 -5.34
CA VAL A 588 3.10 20.09 -6.42
C VAL A 588 2.43 19.92 -7.77
N LEU A 589 1.79 18.76 -7.99
CA LEU A 589 1.09 18.40 -9.21
C LEU A 589 0.01 19.41 -9.57
N TYR A 590 -0.70 19.96 -8.59
CA TYR A 590 -1.67 21.02 -8.87
C TYR A 590 -1.03 22.23 -9.52
N HIS A 591 0.07 22.75 -8.97
CA HIS A 591 0.73 23.95 -9.52
C HIS A 591 1.41 23.68 -10.85
N THR A 592 1.93 22.47 -11.04
CA THR A 592 2.65 22.06 -12.26
C THR A 592 1.75 21.36 -13.27
N ARG A 593 0.43 21.29 -13.03
CA ARG A 593 -0.55 20.58 -13.88
C ARG A 593 -0.55 21.02 -15.34
N HIS A 594 -0.18 22.25 -15.63
CA HIS A 594 -0.11 22.77 -17.00
C HIS A 594 1.06 22.16 -17.80
N LEU A 595 2.06 21.62 -17.10
CA LEU A 595 3.21 20.91 -17.67
C LEU A 595 2.90 19.42 -17.93
N MET A 596 1.83 18.87 -17.33
CA MET A 596 1.58 17.43 -17.17
C MET A 596 0.35 16.89 -17.91
N GLN A 597 -0.33 17.69 -18.73
CA GLN A 597 -1.59 17.29 -19.37
C GLN A 597 -1.41 16.48 -20.68
N ASP A 598 -0.24 15.88 -20.91
CA ASP A 598 0.02 15.08 -22.10
C ASP A 598 -0.58 13.66 -22.03
N ALA A 599 -0.56 12.95 -23.17
CA ALA A 599 -1.07 11.58 -23.25
C ALA A 599 -0.20 10.57 -22.48
N VAL A 600 1.11 10.84 -22.34
CA VAL A 600 2.07 9.95 -21.68
C VAL A 600 1.81 9.89 -20.18
N PHE A 601 1.64 11.04 -19.53
CA PHE A 601 1.27 11.13 -18.12
C PHE A 601 -0.03 10.37 -17.83
N LYS A 602 -1.06 10.56 -18.67
CA LYS A 602 -2.35 9.84 -18.54
C LYS A 602 -2.17 8.33 -18.71
N LEU A 603 -1.36 7.90 -19.68
CA LEU A 603 -1.05 6.48 -19.91
C LEU A 603 -0.34 5.87 -18.70
N LEU A 604 0.64 6.57 -18.13
CA LEU A 604 1.39 6.11 -16.96
C LEU A 604 0.50 6.03 -15.71
N VAL A 605 -0.32 7.05 -15.44
CA VAL A 605 -1.29 7.03 -14.32
C VAL A 605 -2.31 5.91 -14.51
N THR A 606 -2.82 5.72 -15.73
CA THR A 606 -3.76 4.63 -16.04
C THR A 606 -3.11 3.26 -15.86
N SER A 607 -1.86 3.11 -16.28
CA SER A 607 -1.09 1.87 -16.10
C SER A 607 -0.90 1.56 -14.61
N MET A 608 -0.53 2.56 -13.80
CA MET A 608 -0.42 2.41 -12.34
C MET A 608 -1.75 2.06 -11.70
N PHE A 609 -2.85 2.66 -12.16
CA PHE A 609 -4.20 2.32 -11.68
C PHE A 609 -4.56 0.87 -11.99
N LEU A 610 -4.34 0.41 -13.23
CA LEU A 610 -4.63 -0.97 -13.63
C LEU A 610 -3.78 -1.98 -12.86
N LEU A 611 -2.49 -1.69 -12.64
CA LEU A 611 -1.62 -2.51 -11.78
C LEU A 611 -2.11 -2.54 -10.34
N SER A 612 -2.60 -1.40 -9.83
CA SER A 612 -3.19 -1.31 -8.49
C SER A 612 -4.47 -2.15 -8.38
N VAL A 613 -5.38 -2.05 -9.36
CA VAL A 613 -6.59 -2.89 -9.44
C VAL A 613 -6.22 -4.36 -9.47
N TYR A 614 -5.26 -4.74 -10.31
CA TYR A 614 -4.75 -6.10 -10.41
C TYR A 614 -4.28 -6.63 -9.04
N SER A 615 -3.39 -5.89 -8.37
CA SER A 615 -2.89 -6.28 -7.06
C SER A 615 -4.01 -6.36 -6.02
N PHE A 616 -4.92 -5.39 -6.02
CA PHE A 616 -6.02 -5.36 -5.06
C PHE A 616 -6.94 -6.58 -5.19
N ILE A 617 -7.25 -6.99 -6.42
CA ILE A 617 -8.12 -8.14 -6.69
C ILE A 617 -7.36 -9.47 -6.52
N PHE A 618 -6.29 -9.68 -7.29
CA PHE A 618 -5.64 -10.98 -7.42
C PHE A 618 -4.63 -11.29 -6.32
N VAL A 619 -4.23 -10.29 -5.53
CA VAL A 619 -3.36 -10.49 -4.37
C VAL A 619 -4.16 -10.22 -3.10
N GLY A 620 -4.72 -9.02 -2.94
CA GLY A 620 -5.49 -8.66 -1.76
C GLY A 620 -6.74 -9.51 -1.55
N LEU A 621 -7.76 -9.33 -2.39
CA LEU A 621 -9.07 -9.99 -2.25
C LEU A 621 -8.93 -11.52 -2.38
N TYR A 622 -8.11 -11.97 -3.34
CA TYR A 622 -7.97 -13.39 -3.61
C TYR A 622 -7.22 -14.15 -2.50
N GLN A 623 -6.19 -13.58 -1.88
CA GLN A 623 -5.38 -14.33 -0.90
C GLN A 623 -5.80 -14.10 0.56
N LEU A 624 -6.42 -12.97 0.90
CA LEU A 624 -6.82 -12.72 2.29
C LEU A 624 -7.95 -13.66 2.74
N PRO A 625 -7.97 -14.14 4.00
CA PRO A 625 -9.06 -14.96 4.52
C PRO A 625 -10.40 -14.23 4.50
N LYS A 626 -11.45 -14.92 4.05
CA LYS A 626 -12.82 -14.41 3.97
C LYS A 626 -13.65 -14.90 5.16
N ILE A 627 -14.78 -14.24 5.41
CA ILE A 627 -15.78 -14.61 6.42
C ILE A 627 -16.38 -15.97 6.11
#